data_AF-A0A9D1XXS4-F1
#
_entry.id   AF-A0A9D1XXS4-F1
#
_cell.length_a   1.000
_cell.length_b   1.000
_cell.length_c   1.000
_cell.angle_alpha   90.00
_cell.angle_beta   90.00
_cell.angle_gamma   90.00
#
_symmetry.space_group_name_H-M   'P 1'
#
loop_
_entity.id
_entity.type
_entity.pdbx_description
1 polymer ?
#
loop_
_entity_poly.entity_id
_entity_poly.type
_entity_poly.pdbx_seq_one_letter_code
_entity_poly.pdbx_strand_id
1 'polypeptide(L)'
;MQRFSDGARVVFIGDSITAANNFVARVFDYYRTELASAHVTFKNSGVSGGSTRSALDYLEPDVFPFEPTDAVIMLGVNDSNRTLLEQPDSAERRAGLDRAYDTYRVKLRELCDKLIGRGIKLTLCTPAPYAEFLATGQPPLVGGHALILRYAEYVRALARELGCGLVDYHARMSELYLDEPLYNADHVHPNDLGHARMAECLLAAQGLTPRELVLGQQPEPISPELAGWREATAKIRTIYAVEWMIVKNYALPDADKLALVRDYVDGKKWGDFLYFEGISKAYLVDKPNERQIVEYIEREAERLANGK
;
A
#
# COMPACT_ATOMS: atom_id res chain seq x y z
N MET A 1 -0.48 13.41 14.64
CA MET A 1 0.04 14.14 13.46
C MET A 1 -0.90 15.29 13.12
N GLN A 2 -0.49 16.25 12.29
CA GLN A 2 -1.41 17.28 11.79
C GLN A 2 -2.23 16.73 10.61
N ARG A 3 -3.45 17.26 10.43
CA ARG A 3 -4.23 17.05 9.20
C ARG A 3 -3.48 17.62 7.98
N PHE A 4 -3.81 17.13 6.79
CA PHE A 4 -3.27 17.71 5.56
C PHE A 4 -3.75 19.16 5.40
N SER A 5 -2.85 20.04 4.98
CA SER A 5 -3.14 21.46 4.79
C SER A 5 -4.00 21.71 3.56
N ASP A 6 -4.61 22.90 3.50
CA ASP A 6 -5.34 23.33 2.32
C ASP A 6 -4.44 23.27 1.07
N GLY A 7 -4.95 22.69 -0.02
CA GLY A 7 -4.22 22.49 -1.29
C GLY A 7 -3.11 21.43 -1.25
N ALA A 8 -3.01 20.61 -0.20
CA ALA A 8 -1.98 19.58 -0.11
C ALA A 8 -2.09 18.54 -1.24
N ARG A 9 -0.95 18.11 -1.76
CA ARG A 9 -0.82 17.01 -2.72
C ARG A 9 -0.19 15.83 -2.00
N VAL A 10 -1.02 14.87 -1.61
CA VAL A 10 -0.64 13.77 -0.73
C VAL A 10 -0.41 12.51 -1.56
N VAL A 11 0.80 11.96 -1.51
CA VAL A 11 1.11 10.66 -2.12
C VAL A 11 1.17 9.55 -1.06
N PHE A 12 0.48 8.44 -1.32
CA PHE A 12 0.60 7.21 -0.52
C PHE A 12 1.61 6.28 -1.20
N ILE A 13 2.74 6.04 -0.55
CA ILE A 13 3.81 5.15 -1.00
C ILE A 13 3.70 3.84 -0.22
N GLY A 14 3.63 2.72 -0.93
CA GLY A 14 3.54 1.44 -0.24
C GLY A 14 3.57 0.21 -1.13
N ASP A 15 3.15 -0.90 -0.54
CA ASP A 15 3.10 -2.22 -1.16
C ASP A 15 1.68 -2.58 -1.65
N SER A 16 1.36 -3.88 -1.71
CA SER A 16 0.05 -4.40 -2.12
C SER A 16 -1.11 -3.89 -1.27
N ILE A 17 -0.92 -3.63 0.02
CA ILE A 17 -1.98 -3.13 0.90
C ILE A 17 -2.35 -1.70 0.49
N THR A 18 -1.36 -0.90 0.10
CA THR A 18 -1.58 0.45 -0.44
C THR A 18 -2.17 0.37 -1.85
N ALA A 19 -1.62 -0.51 -2.70
CA ALA A 19 -2.08 -0.68 -4.09
C ALA A 19 -3.55 -1.11 -4.21
N ALA A 20 -4.08 -1.84 -3.22
CA ALA A 20 -5.50 -2.22 -3.15
C ALA A 20 -6.47 -1.02 -3.11
N ASN A 21 -5.94 0.18 -2.83
CA ASN A 21 -6.65 1.47 -2.90
C ASN A 21 -7.94 1.53 -2.09
N ASN A 22 -8.00 0.82 -0.96
CA ASN A 22 -9.24 0.66 -0.21
C ASN A 22 -9.28 1.56 1.03
N PHE A 23 -8.25 1.52 1.88
CA PHE A 23 -8.10 2.49 2.97
C PHE A 23 -7.79 3.89 2.44
N VAL A 24 -6.95 3.98 1.39
CA VAL A 24 -6.61 5.24 0.73
C VAL A 24 -7.86 5.93 0.18
N ALA A 25 -8.74 5.17 -0.51
CA ALA A 25 -9.99 5.71 -1.03
C ALA A 25 -10.94 6.18 0.09
N ARG A 26 -10.98 5.52 1.25
CA ARG A 26 -11.77 5.98 2.41
C ARG A 26 -11.25 7.27 3.01
N VAL A 27 -9.93 7.40 3.14
CA VAL A 27 -9.32 8.66 3.59
C VAL A 27 -9.62 9.77 2.59
N PHE A 28 -9.50 9.49 1.28
CA PHE A 28 -9.86 10.45 0.26
C PHE A 28 -11.34 10.85 0.33
N ASP A 29 -12.25 9.88 0.46
CA ASP A 29 -13.69 10.17 0.56
C ASP A 29 -13.98 11.10 1.74
N TYR A 30 -13.43 10.79 2.92
CA TYR A 30 -13.58 11.62 4.11
C TYR A 30 -13.09 13.06 3.90
N TYR A 31 -11.92 13.24 3.27
CA TYR A 31 -11.40 14.59 2.99
C TYR A 31 -12.28 15.34 1.98
N ARG A 32 -12.82 14.64 0.99
CA ARG A 32 -13.70 15.22 -0.03
C ARG A 32 -15.06 15.60 0.54
N THR A 33 -15.65 14.80 1.41
CA THR A 33 -17.01 15.01 1.92
C THR A 33 -17.04 15.88 3.16
N GLU A 34 -16.19 15.59 4.16
CA GLU A 34 -16.20 16.25 5.46
C GLU A 34 -15.24 17.46 5.52
N LEU A 35 -14.23 17.51 4.64
CA LEU A 35 -13.20 18.55 4.61
C LEU A 35 -13.04 19.19 3.22
N ALA A 36 -14.12 19.27 2.44
CA ALA A 36 -14.09 19.74 1.04
C ALA A 36 -13.33 21.06 0.83
N SER A 37 -13.43 21.99 1.78
CA SER A 37 -12.73 23.29 1.76
C SER A 37 -11.21 23.21 1.89
N ALA A 38 -10.63 22.03 2.12
CA ALA A 38 -9.18 21.83 2.21
C ALA A 38 -8.53 21.49 0.86
N HIS A 39 -9.30 21.29 -0.23
CA HIS A 39 -8.78 21.11 -1.60
C HIS A 39 -7.60 20.13 -1.72
N VAL A 40 -7.61 19.05 -0.91
CA VAL A 40 -6.51 18.08 -0.85
C VAL A 40 -6.63 17.13 -2.04
N THR A 41 -5.53 16.92 -2.75
CA THR A 41 -5.44 15.95 -3.85
C THR A 41 -4.62 14.74 -3.40
N PHE A 42 -5.09 13.54 -3.72
CA PHE A 42 -4.46 12.29 -3.33
C PHE A 42 -3.95 11.50 -4.53
N LYS A 43 -2.77 10.90 -4.38
CA LYS A 43 -2.22 9.91 -5.31
C LYS A 43 -1.88 8.62 -4.58
N ASN A 44 -2.29 7.50 -5.15
CA ASN A 44 -1.88 6.18 -4.70
C ASN A 44 -0.69 5.69 -5.54
N SER A 45 0.48 5.56 -4.92
CA SER A 45 1.72 5.02 -5.48
C SER A 45 2.09 3.67 -4.86
N GLY A 46 1.10 2.92 -4.38
CA GLY A 46 1.28 1.54 -3.94
C GLY A 46 1.58 0.61 -5.11
N VAL A 47 2.54 -0.31 -4.91
CA VAL A 47 2.89 -1.34 -5.90
C VAL A 47 2.81 -2.71 -5.24
N SER A 48 2.05 -3.64 -5.82
CA SER A 48 1.96 -5.00 -5.32
C SER A 48 3.31 -5.69 -5.28
N GLY A 49 3.64 -6.34 -4.15
CA GLY A 49 4.98 -6.90 -3.92
C GLY A 49 6.07 -5.85 -3.65
N GLY A 50 5.69 -4.57 -3.56
CA GLY A 50 6.60 -3.46 -3.29
C GLY A 50 7.33 -3.58 -1.95
N SER A 51 8.50 -2.96 -1.89
CA SER A 51 9.42 -2.88 -0.75
C SER A 51 10.07 -1.50 -0.70
N THR A 52 10.84 -1.20 0.34
CA THR A 52 11.65 0.02 0.42
C THR A 52 12.63 0.17 -0.75
N ARG A 53 13.18 -0.95 -1.25
CA ARG A 53 14.06 -0.94 -2.42
C ARG A 53 13.30 -0.51 -3.68
N SER A 54 12.19 -1.16 -3.98
CA SER A 54 11.41 -0.83 -5.19
C SER A 54 10.82 0.58 -5.11
N ALA A 55 10.48 1.05 -3.90
CA ALA A 55 9.99 2.41 -3.71
C ALA A 55 10.99 3.47 -4.18
N LEU A 56 12.28 3.25 -3.92
CA LEU A 56 13.34 4.12 -4.45
C LEU A 56 13.37 4.13 -5.98
N ASP A 57 13.09 2.99 -6.62
CA ASP A 57 13.12 2.86 -8.08
C ASP A 57 11.97 3.62 -8.76
N TYR A 58 10.78 3.65 -8.14
CA TYR A 58 9.60 4.32 -8.72
C TYR A 58 9.38 5.76 -8.25
N LEU A 59 10.30 6.33 -7.45
CA LEU A 59 10.21 7.73 -7.03
C LEU A 59 10.16 8.71 -8.21
N GLU A 60 11.12 8.61 -9.15
CA GLU A 60 11.18 9.48 -10.33
C GLU A 60 10.08 9.25 -11.35
N PRO A 61 9.75 8.00 -11.75
CA PRO A 61 8.73 7.80 -12.79
C PRO A 61 7.30 7.93 -12.27
N ASP A 62 7.02 7.73 -10.96
CA ASP A 62 5.64 7.77 -10.43
C ASP A 62 5.44 8.83 -9.35
N VAL A 63 6.30 8.94 -8.34
CA VAL A 63 6.01 9.81 -7.18
C VAL A 63 6.24 11.28 -7.50
N PHE A 64 7.42 11.64 -8.01
CA PHE A 64 7.83 13.02 -8.18
C PHE A 64 7.11 13.82 -9.28
N PRO A 65 6.64 13.22 -10.39
CA PRO A 65 5.83 13.94 -11.38
C PRO A 65 4.49 14.45 -10.83
N PHE A 66 3.99 13.87 -9.73
CA PHE A 66 2.83 14.37 -9.01
C PHE A 66 3.15 15.58 -8.12
N GLU A 67 4.44 15.89 -7.97
CA GLU A 67 4.97 16.98 -7.16
C GLU A 67 4.38 17.03 -5.72
N PRO A 68 4.39 15.92 -4.97
CA PRO A 68 3.72 15.84 -3.67
C PRO A 68 4.24 16.91 -2.69
N THR A 69 3.34 17.43 -1.86
CA THR A 69 3.70 18.23 -0.67
C THR A 69 3.87 17.35 0.56
N ASP A 70 3.17 16.21 0.57
CA ASP A 70 3.11 15.28 1.69
C ASP A 70 3.23 13.84 1.17
N ALA A 71 3.97 13.00 1.90
CA ALA A 71 4.10 11.58 1.61
C ALA A 71 3.71 10.74 2.84
N VAL A 72 2.80 9.80 2.64
CA VAL A 72 2.39 8.78 3.62
C VAL A 72 3.02 7.45 3.21
N ILE A 73 3.89 6.88 4.04
CA ILE A 73 4.71 5.72 3.68
C ILE A 73 4.35 4.52 4.54
N MET A 74 3.90 3.42 3.91
CA MET A 74 3.65 2.14 4.57
C MET A 74 4.33 1.00 3.81
N LEU A 75 5.44 0.51 4.37
CA LEU A 75 6.27 -0.57 3.82
C LEU A 75 6.83 -1.41 4.98
N GLY A 76 7.21 -2.66 4.69
CA GLY A 76 7.90 -3.53 5.65
C GLY A 76 7.47 -4.99 5.60
N VAL A 77 6.23 -5.28 5.20
CA VAL A 77 5.73 -6.68 5.21
C VAL A 77 6.44 -7.54 4.15
N ASN A 78 6.77 -6.97 2.99
CA ASN A 78 7.56 -7.65 1.96
C ASN A 78 9.06 -7.57 2.25
N ASP A 79 9.54 -6.45 2.81
CA ASP A 79 10.93 -6.28 3.25
C ASP A 79 11.34 -7.26 4.36
N SER A 80 10.37 -7.81 5.10
CA SER A 80 10.60 -8.77 6.19
C SER A 80 11.19 -10.10 5.74
N ASN A 81 11.01 -10.46 4.46
CA ASN A 81 11.30 -11.81 3.95
C ASN A 81 10.69 -12.90 4.86
N ARG A 82 9.49 -12.63 5.39
CA ARG A 82 8.77 -13.50 6.36
C ARG A 82 8.64 -14.96 5.94
N THR A 83 8.65 -15.26 4.64
CA THR A 83 8.57 -16.64 4.13
C THR A 83 9.74 -17.51 4.58
N LEU A 84 10.86 -16.92 5.00
CA LEU A 84 11.93 -17.67 5.69
C LEU A 84 11.45 -18.39 6.97
N LEU A 85 10.35 -17.94 7.59
CA LEU A 85 9.75 -18.60 8.76
C LEU A 85 9.12 -19.96 8.43
N GLU A 86 8.87 -20.27 7.15
CA GLU A 86 8.46 -21.61 6.70
C GLU A 86 9.58 -22.63 6.91
N GLN A 87 10.84 -22.18 7.01
CA GLN A 87 12.00 -23.04 7.19
C GLN A 87 12.25 -23.31 8.69
N PRO A 88 12.80 -24.50 9.03
CA PRO A 88 13.22 -24.80 10.39
C PRO A 88 14.19 -23.77 10.96
N ASP A 89 14.17 -23.61 12.28
CA ASP A 89 15.08 -22.70 12.95
C ASP A 89 16.54 -23.08 12.74
N SER A 90 17.31 -22.16 12.17
CA SER A 90 18.70 -22.35 11.80
C SER A 90 19.45 -21.03 11.86
N ALA A 91 20.79 -21.10 11.95
CA ALA A 91 21.63 -19.91 11.88
C ALA A 91 21.44 -19.16 10.57
N GLU A 92 21.27 -19.88 9.45
CA GLU A 92 21.07 -19.27 8.13
C GLU A 92 19.73 -18.55 8.02
N ARG A 93 18.65 -19.15 8.52
CA ARG A 93 17.33 -18.50 8.58
C ARG A 93 17.40 -17.18 9.37
N ARG A 94 17.99 -17.21 10.57
CA ARG A 94 18.15 -16.02 11.42
C ARG A 94 18.98 -14.94 10.73
N ALA A 95 20.12 -15.32 10.14
CA ALA A 95 20.95 -14.41 9.37
C ALA A 95 20.21 -13.81 8.17
N GLY A 96 19.37 -14.58 7.49
CA GLY A 96 18.51 -14.11 6.39
C GLY A 96 17.50 -13.05 6.84
N LEU A 97 16.83 -13.27 7.96
CA LEU A 97 15.90 -12.30 8.56
C LEU A 97 16.62 -11.02 9.02
N ASP A 98 17.81 -11.15 9.62
CA ASP A 98 18.61 -9.99 10.03
C ASP A 98 19.10 -9.17 8.83
N ARG A 99 19.57 -9.82 7.76
CA ARG A 99 19.96 -9.13 6.50
C ARG A 99 18.77 -8.38 5.88
N ALA A 100 17.58 -8.98 5.91
CA ALA A 100 16.36 -8.35 5.42
C ALA A 100 16.02 -7.10 6.25
N TYR A 101 16.12 -7.19 7.58
CA TYR A 101 15.89 -6.07 8.48
C TYR A 101 16.92 -4.94 8.31
N ASP A 102 18.20 -5.27 8.18
CA ASP A 102 19.25 -4.27 7.95
C ASP A 102 19.05 -3.54 6.63
N THR A 103 18.68 -4.27 5.58
CA THR A 103 18.34 -3.68 4.29
C THR A 103 17.17 -2.71 4.41
N TYR A 104 16.09 -3.13 5.09
CA TYR A 104 14.92 -2.29 5.31
C TYR A 104 15.27 -0.99 6.03
N ARG A 105 16.06 -1.05 7.10
CA ARG A 105 16.44 0.15 7.87
C ARG A 105 17.18 1.16 6.99
N VAL A 106 18.20 0.70 6.27
CA VAL A 106 19.00 1.55 5.39
C VAL A 106 18.13 2.14 4.29
N LYS A 107 17.27 1.33 3.65
CA LYS A 107 16.49 1.75 2.49
C LYS A 107 15.28 2.62 2.85
N LEU A 108 14.63 2.38 3.97
CA LEU A 108 13.58 3.27 4.48
C LEU A 108 14.16 4.65 4.83
N ARG A 109 15.34 4.69 5.48
CA ARG A 109 16.04 5.95 5.76
C ARG A 109 16.38 6.68 4.46
N GLU A 110 16.99 6.00 3.50
CA GLU A 110 17.32 6.58 2.19
C GLU A 110 16.08 7.15 1.47
N LEU A 111 14.96 6.42 1.53
CA LEU A 111 13.67 6.87 0.98
C LEU A 111 13.19 8.16 1.66
N CYS A 112 13.22 8.20 3.00
CA CYS A 112 12.85 9.38 3.77
C CYS A 112 13.76 10.58 3.43
N ASP A 113 15.07 10.37 3.39
CA ASP A 113 16.05 11.43 3.10
C ASP A 113 15.85 12.03 1.71
N LYS A 114 15.55 11.21 0.69
CA LYS A 114 15.24 11.69 -0.67
C LYS A 114 13.97 12.55 -0.72
N LEU A 115 12.92 12.14 -0.01
CA LEU A 115 11.65 12.88 0.04
C LEU A 115 11.81 14.19 0.83
N ILE A 116 12.49 14.15 1.98
CA ILE A 116 12.80 15.35 2.78
C ILE A 116 13.68 16.32 1.99
N GLY A 117 14.66 15.82 1.25
CA GLY A 117 15.52 16.64 0.38
C GLY A 117 14.78 17.37 -0.73
N ARG A 118 13.54 16.96 -1.05
CA ARG A 118 12.61 17.63 -1.98
C ARG A 118 11.62 18.56 -1.27
N GLY A 119 11.73 18.73 0.05
CA GLY A 119 10.82 19.54 0.87
C GLY A 119 9.48 18.86 1.16
N ILE A 120 9.37 17.54 0.97
CA ILE A 120 8.12 16.79 1.15
C ILE A 120 7.96 16.46 2.65
N LYS A 121 6.78 16.75 3.20
CA LYS A 121 6.44 16.41 4.60
C LYS A 121 6.13 14.92 4.72
N LEU A 122 6.69 14.26 5.72
CA LEU A 122 6.52 12.83 5.90
C LEU A 122 5.48 12.48 6.97
N THR A 123 4.72 11.44 6.68
CA THR A 123 4.03 10.60 7.67
C THR A 123 4.47 9.16 7.45
N LEU A 124 5.09 8.55 8.47
CA LEU A 124 5.41 7.14 8.44
C LEU A 124 4.26 6.32 9.04
N CYS A 125 3.92 5.22 8.39
CA CYS A 125 3.00 4.23 8.89
C CYS A 125 3.78 2.99 9.28
N THR A 126 3.56 2.46 10.48
CA THR A 126 4.06 1.11 10.81
C THR A 126 3.42 0.10 9.85
N PRO A 127 4.10 -0.98 9.45
CA PRO A 127 3.45 -2.05 8.70
C PRO A 127 2.27 -2.62 9.50
N ALA A 128 1.16 -2.94 8.82
CA ALA A 128 0.08 -3.70 9.43
C ALA A 128 0.62 -5.05 9.95
N PRO A 129 0.13 -5.56 11.10
CA PRO A 129 0.66 -6.78 11.69
C PRO A 129 0.37 -7.97 10.77
N TYR A 130 1.24 -8.98 10.83
CA TYR A 130 0.90 -10.31 10.34
C TYR A 130 -0.11 -10.93 11.32
N ALA A 131 -1.29 -11.33 10.81
CA ALA A 131 -2.40 -11.82 11.61
C ALA A 131 -2.23 -13.29 12.02
N GLU A 132 -1.11 -13.59 12.70
CA GLU A 132 -0.68 -14.94 13.08
C GLU A 132 -1.75 -15.72 13.86
N PHE A 133 -2.52 -15.03 14.69
CA PHE A 133 -3.51 -15.65 15.58
C PHE A 133 -4.93 -15.65 15.00
N LEU A 134 -5.14 -15.17 13.77
CA LEU A 134 -6.45 -15.20 13.11
C LEU A 134 -6.72 -16.59 12.53
N ALA A 135 -7.90 -17.14 12.81
CA ALA A 135 -8.32 -18.43 12.27
C ALA A 135 -8.87 -18.26 10.84
N THR A 136 -8.04 -18.52 9.83
CA THR A 136 -8.38 -18.33 8.40
C THR A 136 -8.47 -19.63 7.59
N GLY A 137 -8.23 -20.78 8.22
CA GLY A 137 -8.13 -22.08 7.54
C GLY A 137 -6.82 -22.31 6.79
N GLN A 138 -5.93 -21.31 6.70
CA GLN A 138 -4.55 -21.47 6.26
C GLN A 138 -3.61 -21.49 7.47
N PRO A 139 -2.54 -22.31 7.48
CA PRO A 139 -1.56 -22.29 8.55
C PRO A 139 -0.79 -20.95 8.58
N PRO A 140 -0.65 -20.30 9.75
CA PRO A 140 0.12 -19.07 9.87
C PRO A 140 1.63 -19.34 9.88
N LEU A 141 2.41 -18.31 9.56
CA LEU A 141 3.85 -18.25 9.84
C LEU A 141 4.06 -17.98 11.33
N VAL A 142 4.51 -19.01 12.07
CA VAL A 142 4.81 -18.88 13.51
C VAL A 142 5.94 -17.87 13.73
N GLY A 143 5.70 -16.88 14.58
CA GLY A 143 6.60 -15.75 14.83
C GLY A 143 6.47 -14.61 13.83
N GLY A 144 5.55 -14.71 12.86
CA GLY A 144 5.31 -13.66 11.86
C GLY A 144 4.85 -12.35 12.49
N HIS A 145 4.01 -12.40 13.53
CA HIS A 145 3.57 -11.20 14.23
C HIS A 145 4.76 -10.48 14.91
N ALA A 146 5.59 -11.24 15.63
CA ALA A 146 6.76 -10.72 16.32
C ALA A 146 7.81 -10.16 15.33
N LEU A 147 7.97 -10.81 14.16
CA LEU A 147 8.84 -10.32 13.10
C LEU A 147 8.38 -8.96 12.60
N ILE A 148 7.10 -8.79 12.27
CA ILE A 148 6.58 -7.51 11.77
C ILE A 148 6.59 -6.42 12.86
N LEU A 149 6.39 -6.79 14.14
CA LEU A 149 6.56 -5.87 15.26
C LEU A 149 7.96 -5.24 15.30
N ARG A 150 9.02 -6.01 15.00
CA ARG A 150 10.41 -5.49 14.92
C ARG A 150 10.55 -4.37 13.88
N TYR A 151 9.82 -4.47 12.76
CA TYR A 151 9.79 -3.45 11.71
C TYR A 151 8.98 -2.23 12.15
N ALA A 152 7.83 -2.45 12.80
CA ALA A 152 7.03 -1.37 13.39
C ALA A 152 7.81 -0.56 14.44
N GLU A 153 8.59 -1.21 15.30
CA GLU A 153 9.46 -0.53 16.27
C GLU A 153 10.49 0.37 15.59
N TYR A 154 11.09 -0.08 14.49
CA TYR A 154 12.00 0.76 13.72
C TYR A 154 11.29 1.98 13.13
N VAL A 155 10.09 1.81 12.57
CA VAL A 155 9.29 2.92 12.03
C VAL A 155 8.94 3.94 13.13
N ARG A 156 8.53 3.48 14.31
CA ARG A 156 8.27 4.35 15.48
C ARG A 156 9.51 5.16 15.86
N ALA A 157 10.66 4.51 15.93
CA ALA A 157 11.93 5.17 16.27
C ALA A 157 12.33 6.19 15.19
N LEU A 158 12.24 5.82 13.91
CA LEU A 158 12.61 6.68 12.79
C LEU A 158 11.67 7.89 12.67
N ALA A 159 10.36 7.72 12.87
CA ALA A 159 9.41 8.83 12.86
C ALA A 159 9.73 9.86 13.95
N ARG A 160 10.12 9.38 15.15
CA ARG A 160 10.58 10.23 16.25
C ARG A 160 11.90 10.94 15.91
N GLU A 161 12.86 10.21 15.34
CA GLU A 161 14.16 10.76 14.93
C GLU A 161 14.01 11.88 13.89
N LEU A 162 13.17 11.67 12.89
CA LEU A 162 12.91 12.63 11.81
C LEU A 162 11.93 13.74 12.21
N GLY A 163 11.29 13.65 13.37
CA GLY A 163 10.27 14.60 13.83
C GLY A 163 9.02 14.64 12.93
N CYS A 164 8.68 13.53 12.27
CA CYS A 164 7.60 13.46 11.29
C CYS A 164 6.33 12.78 11.86
N GLY A 165 5.25 12.75 11.06
CA GLY A 165 4.00 12.12 11.47
C GLY A 165 4.15 10.59 11.63
N LEU A 166 3.38 10.00 12.54
CA LEU A 166 3.30 8.55 12.74
C LEU A 166 1.83 8.09 12.73
N VAL A 167 1.53 7.05 11.97
CA VAL A 167 0.29 6.27 12.05
C VAL A 167 0.64 4.83 12.43
N ASP A 168 0.15 4.36 13.57
CA ASP A 168 0.53 3.07 14.14
C ASP A 168 -0.49 1.97 13.82
N TYR A 169 -0.54 1.57 12.54
CA TYR A 169 -1.37 0.44 12.11
C TYR A 169 -1.00 -0.86 12.81
N HIS A 170 0.25 -1.06 13.21
CA HIS A 170 0.66 -2.27 13.91
C HIS A 170 -0.09 -2.39 15.22
N ALA A 171 0.00 -1.38 16.08
CA ALA A 171 -0.67 -1.37 17.37
C ALA A 171 -2.19 -1.45 17.19
N ARG A 172 -2.76 -0.60 16.32
CA ARG A 172 -4.20 -0.50 16.15
C ARG A 172 -4.82 -1.78 15.62
N MET A 173 -4.25 -2.37 14.58
CA MET A 173 -4.80 -3.60 14.01
C MET A 173 -4.60 -4.78 14.97
N SER A 174 -3.48 -4.81 15.72
CA SER A 174 -3.21 -5.87 16.72
C SER A 174 -4.22 -5.89 17.85
N GLU A 175 -4.70 -4.72 18.28
CA GLU A 175 -5.77 -4.59 19.26
C GLU A 175 -7.08 -5.21 18.76
N LEU A 176 -7.37 -5.10 17.47
CA LEU A 176 -8.70 -5.37 16.92
C LEU A 176 -8.83 -6.77 16.28
N TYR A 177 -7.78 -7.32 15.65
CA TYR A 177 -7.96 -8.47 14.77
C TYR A 177 -8.32 -9.79 15.48
N LEU A 178 -8.19 -9.85 16.81
CA LEU A 178 -8.66 -10.99 17.61
C LEU A 178 -10.18 -11.02 17.76
N ASP A 179 -10.82 -9.85 17.76
CA ASP A 179 -12.26 -9.68 17.95
C ASP A 179 -12.98 -9.40 16.62
N GLU A 180 -12.28 -8.81 15.65
CA GLU A 180 -12.81 -8.49 14.32
C GLU A 180 -12.06 -9.26 13.22
N PRO A 181 -12.76 -9.84 12.23
CA PRO A 181 -12.11 -10.54 11.12
C PRO A 181 -11.53 -9.53 10.13
N LEU A 182 -10.37 -8.95 10.43
CA LEU A 182 -9.80 -7.82 9.67
C LEU A 182 -8.98 -8.22 8.44
N TYR A 183 -8.68 -9.51 8.25
CA TYR A 183 -7.75 -9.99 7.22
C TYR A 183 -8.40 -11.01 6.28
N ASN A 184 -7.81 -11.11 5.08
CA ASN A 184 -8.01 -12.23 4.18
C ASN A 184 -7.30 -13.49 4.70
N ALA A 185 -7.49 -14.61 4.00
CA ALA A 185 -6.99 -15.89 4.46
C ALA A 185 -5.47 -16.01 4.56
N ASP A 186 -4.73 -15.13 3.88
CA ASP A 186 -3.26 -15.13 3.81
C ASP A 186 -2.55 -14.49 5.02
N HIS A 187 -3.30 -13.99 6.01
CA HIS A 187 -2.81 -13.31 7.22
C HIS A 187 -2.00 -12.02 6.97
N VAL A 188 -1.92 -11.54 5.73
CA VAL A 188 -1.12 -10.38 5.32
C VAL A 188 -2.03 -9.23 4.90
N HIS A 189 -3.01 -9.51 4.04
CA HIS A 189 -3.81 -8.46 3.42
C HIS A 189 -5.08 -8.20 4.25
N PRO A 190 -5.29 -6.96 4.72
CA PRO A 190 -6.55 -6.56 5.31
C PRO A 190 -7.70 -6.75 4.30
N ASN A 191 -8.86 -7.15 4.78
CA ASN A 191 -10.08 -7.16 3.97
C ASN A 191 -10.78 -5.78 4.04
N ASP A 192 -12.00 -5.65 3.53
CA ASP A 192 -12.73 -4.38 3.53
C ASP A 192 -12.90 -3.77 4.94
N LEU A 193 -13.17 -4.61 5.94
CA LEU A 193 -13.27 -4.20 7.35
C LEU A 193 -11.91 -3.75 7.88
N GLY A 194 -10.84 -4.50 7.60
CA GLY A 194 -9.48 -4.12 7.98
C GLY A 194 -9.03 -2.79 7.36
N HIS A 195 -9.33 -2.58 6.07
CA HIS A 195 -9.06 -1.31 5.40
C HIS A 195 -9.86 -0.14 5.97
N ALA A 196 -11.09 -0.37 6.43
CA ALA A 196 -11.86 0.62 7.17
C ALA A 196 -11.20 0.99 8.51
N ARG A 197 -10.70 0.02 9.28
CA ARG A 197 -9.96 0.30 10.52
C ARG A 197 -8.63 1.02 10.28
N MET A 198 -7.96 0.74 9.16
CA MET A 198 -6.79 1.51 8.75
C MET A 198 -7.15 2.96 8.42
N ALA A 199 -8.21 3.20 7.66
CA ALA A 199 -8.66 4.57 7.37
C ALA A 199 -9.04 5.32 8.65
N GLU A 200 -9.74 4.67 9.58
CA GLU A 200 -10.05 5.19 10.91
C GLU A 200 -8.78 5.58 11.68
N CYS A 201 -7.81 4.68 11.75
CA CYS A 201 -6.55 4.91 12.44
C CYS A 201 -5.78 6.14 11.91
N LEU A 202 -5.71 6.30 10.58
CA LEU A 202 -5.04 7.46 9.97
C LEU A 202 -5.79 8.76 10.28
N LEU A 203 -7.11 8.78 10.11
CA LEU A 203 -7.94 9.94 10.37
C LEU A 203 -7.89 10.33 11.86
N ALA A 204 -7.96 9.35 12.77
CA ALA A 204 -7.81 9.55 14.20
C ALA A 204 -6.42 10.10 14.56
N ALA A 205 -5.35 9.65 13.89
CA ALA A 205 -4.01 10.20 14.08
C ALA A 205 -3.93 11.69 13.67
N GLN A 206 -4.82 12.17 12.80
CA GLN A 206 -4.98 13.58 12.41
C GLN A 206 -5.93 14.36 13.33
N GLY A 207 -6.49 13.72 14.36
CA GLY A 207 -7.50 14.31 15.25
C GLY A 207 -8.90 14.38 14.63
N LEU A 208 -9.15 13.60 13.58
CA LEU A 208 -10.45 13.53 12.89
C LEU A 208 -11.23 12.32 13.41
N THR A 209 -12.56 12.43 13.44
CA THR A 209 -13.45 11.36 13.91
C THR A 209 -14.38 10.94 12.79
N PRO A 210 -14.06 9.84 12.07
CA PRO A 210 -14.93 9.34 11.02
C PRO A 210 -16.19 8.70 11.61
N ARG A 211 -17.34 9.36 11.43
CA ARG A 211 -18.63 8.90 11.97
C ARG A 211 -19.09 7.58 11.34
N GLU A 212 -18.62 7.27 10.13
CA GLU A 212 -19.01 6.08 9.36
C GLU A 212 -18.10 4.88 9.62
N LEU A 213 -16.98 5.07 10.32
CA LEU A 213 -16.00 4.02 10.62
C LEU A 213 -16.06 3.67 12.11
N VAL A 214 -17.21 3.15 12.55
CA VAL A 214 -17.48 2.81 13.95
C VAL A 214 -16.89 1.45 14.31
N LEU A 215 -16.23 1.35 15.46
CA LEU A 215 -15.64 0.11 15.98
C LEU A 215 -16.71 -0.96 16.26
N GLY A 216 -16.40 -2.23 15.98
CA GLY A 216 -17.34 -3.34 16.11
C GLY A 216 -18.49 -3.33 15.10
N GLN A 217 -18.57 -2.36 14.18
CA GLN A 217 -19.58 -2.30 13.13
C GLN A 217 -18.97 -2.53 11.75
N GLN A 218 -19.76 -3.11 10.85
CA GLN A 218 -19.40 -3.16 9.43
C GLN A 218 -19.34 -1.72 8.91
N PRO A 219 -18.28 -1.33 8.20
CA PRO A 219 -18.16 0.01 7.66
C PRO A 219 -19.21 0.20 6.56
N GLU A 220 -19.70 1.42 6.43
CA GLU A 220 -20.46 1.78 5.24
C GLU A 220 -19.60 1.53 3.99
N PRO A 221 -20.22 1.09 2.87
CA PRO A 221 -19.53 0.99 1.60
C PRO A 221 -18.92 2.34 1.22
N ILE A 222 -17.79 2.32 0.49
CA ILE A 222 -17.30 3.53 -0.16
C ILE A 222 -18.43 4.06 -1.05
N SER A 223 -18.59 5.39 -1.08
CA SER A 223 -19.61 6.03 -1.90
C SER A 223 -19.58 5.48 -3.34
N PRO A 224 -20.76 5.19 -3.96
CA PRO A 224 -20.82 4.68 -5.33
C PRO A 224 -20.08 5.57 -6.35
N GLU A 225 -20.04 6.87 -6.08
CA GLU A 225 -19.29 7.87 -6.86
C GLU A 225 -17.78 7.59 -6.94
N LEU A 226 -17.19 7.05 -5.86
CA LEU A 226 -15.77 6.71 -5.77
C LEU A 226 -15.46 5.27 -6.15
N ALA A 227 -16.47 4.40 -6.23
CA ALA A 227 -16.29 2.99 -6.56
C ALA A 227 -15.64 2.81 -7.95
N GLY A 228 -16.12 3.54 -8.96
CA GLY A 228 -15.55 3.49 -10.32
C GLY A 228 -14.13 4.04 -10.38
N TRP A 229 -13.85 5.16 -9.69
CA TRP A 229 -12.50 5.72 -9.59
C TRP A 229 -11.52 4.77 -8.89
N ARG A 230 -11.96 4.12 -7.80
CA ARG A 230 -11.18 3.12 -7.07
C ARG A 230 -10.82 1.95 -7.98
N GLU A 231 -11.79 1.41 -8.72
CA GLU A 231 -11.58 0.27 -9.62
C GLU A 231 -10.62 0.64 -10.76
N ALA A 232 -10.82 1.78 -11.41
CA ALA A 232 -9.94 2.26 -12.48
C ALA A 232 -8.50 2.46 -11.99
N THR A 233 -8.33 3.07 -10.81
CA THR A 233 -7.01 3.24 -10.19
C THR A 233 -6.35 1.89 -9.89
N ALA A 234 -7.11 0.89 -9.43
CA ALA A 234 -6.59 -0.45 -9.18
C ALA A 234 -6.10 -1.15 -10.46
N LYS A 235 -6.76 -0.94 -11.60
CA LYS A 235 -6.32 -1.45 -12.92
C LYS A 235 -4.98 -0.84 -13.33
N ILE A 236 -4.83 0.48 -13.22
CA ILE A 236 -3.53 1.13 -13.47
C ILE A 236 -2.46 0.58 -12.54
N ARG A 237 -2.73 0.45 -11.24
CA ARG A 237 -1.73 -0.11 -10.30
C ARG A 237 -1.37 -1.56 -10.62
N THR A 238 -2.31 -2.35 -11.12
CA THR A 238 -2.07 -3.71 -11.63
C THR A 238 -1.16 -3.70 -12.85
N ILE A 239 -1.37 -2.77 -13.77
CA ILE A 239 -0.48 -2.57 -14.93
C ILE A 239 0.95 -2.30 -14.47
N TYR A 240 1.14 -1.28 -13.62
CA TYR A 240 2.44 -0.92 -13.08
C TYR A 240 3.12 -2.07 -12.33
N ALA A 241 2.36 -2.84 -11.55
CA ALA A 241 2.89 -3.99 -10.82
C ALA A 241 3.40 -5.08 -11.77
N VAL A 242 2.68 -5.42 -12.84
CA VAL A 242 3.12 -6.43 -13.80
C VAL A 242 4.33 -5.96 -14.61
N GLU A 243 4.35 -4.68 -15.03
CA GLU A 243 5.53 -4.12 -15.70
C GLU A 243 6.76 -4.14 -14.79
N TRP A 244 6.57 -3.87 -13.50
CA TRP A 244 7.64 -3.95 -12.51
C TRP A 244 8.14 -5.38 -12.30
N MET A 245 7.24 -6.31 -12.01
CA MET A 245 7.58 -7.65 -11.51
C MET A 245 8.01 -8.61 -12.61
N ILE A 246 7.37 -8.52 -13.78
CA ILE A 246 7.48 -9.51 -14.84
C ILE A 246 8.30 -8.95 -16.00
N VAL A 247 7.89 -7.79 -16.51
CA VAL A 247 8.58 -7.16 -17.64
C VAL A 247 9.96 -6.63 -17.23
N LYS A 248 10.06 -6.04 -16.04
CA LYS A 248 11.28 -5.44 -15.46
C LYS A 248 11.95 -4.38 -16.35
N ASN A 249 11.18 -3.79 -17.28
CA ASN A 249 11.64 -2.69 -18.14
C ASN A 249 10.46 -1.89 -18.68
N TYR A 250 10.24 -0.70 -18.12
CA TYR A 250 9.16 0.20 -18.51
C TYR A 250 9.33 0.82 -19.90
N ALA A 251 10.54 0.82 -20.46
CA ALA A 251 10.84 1.46 -21.73
C ALA A 251 10.57 0.56 -22.96
N LEU A 252 10.17 -0.69 -22.75
CA LEU A 252 9.81 -1.58 -23.85
C LEU A 252 8.53 -1.09 -24.56
N PRO A 253 8.43 -1.25 -25.89
CA PRO A 253 7.16 -1.07 -26.59
C PRO A 253 6.07 -1.96 -26.00
N ASP A 254 4.84 -1.47 -25.91
CA ASP A 254 3.73 -2.20 -25.28
C ASP A 254 3.47 -3.57 -25.92
N ALA A 255 3.68 -3.70 -27.23
CA ALA A 255 3.57 -4.98 -27.93
C ALA A 255 4.53 -6.04 -27.37
N ASP A 256 5.77 -5.64 -27.07
CA ASP A 256 6.80 -6.52 -26.52
C ASP A 256 6.51 -6.86 -25.07
N LYS A 257 6.03 -5.88 -24.29
CA LYS A 257 5.58 -6.13 -22.91
C LYS A 257 4.44 -7.14 -22.86
N LEU A 258 3.43 -6.98 -23.73
CA LEU A 258 2.29 -7.88 -23.84
C LEU A 258 2.74 -9.30 -24.25
N ALA A 259 3.68 -9.43 -25.18
CA ALA A 259 4.24 -10.72 -25.57
C ALA A 259 4.95 -11.42 -24.39
N LEU A 260 5.80 -10.69 -23.66
CA LEU A 260 6.49 -11.22 -22.47
C LEU A 260 5.51 -11.73 -21.40
N VAL A 261 4.41 -11.00 -21.16
CA VAL A 261 3.41 -11.39 -20.17
C VAL A 261 2.57 -12.58 -20.66
N ARG A 262 2.27 -12.69 -21.96
CA ARG A 262 1.64 -13.90 -22.52
C ARG A 262 2.53 -15.13 -22.34
N ASP A 263 3.80 -15.02 -22.72
CA ASP A 263 4.78 -16.09 -22.54
C ASP A 263 4.93 -16.50 -21.06
N TYR A 264 4.80 -15.53 -20.15
CA TYR A 264 4.79 -15.79 -18.71
C TYR A 264 3.58 -16.63 -18.28
N VAL A 265 2.37 -16.22 -18.70
CA VAL A 265 1.12 -16.90 -18.37
C VAL A 265 1.10 -18.31 -18.96
N ASP A 266 1.48 -18.44 -20.23
CA ASP A 266 1.46 -19.72 -20.97
C ASP A 266 2.57 -20.67 -20.50
N GLY A 267 3.74 -20.12 -20.17
CA GLY A 267 4.91 -20.90 -19.79
C GLY A 267 4.94 -21.39 -18.34
N LYS A 268 4.00 -20.95 -17.47
CA LYS A 268 3.96 -21.24 -16.02
C LYS A 268 5.33 -21.11 -15.31
N LYS A 269 6.15 -20.15 -15.74
CA LYS A 269 7.61 -20.11 -15.44
C LYS A 269 7.96 -19.93 -13.95
N TRP A 270 6.98 -19.68 -13.07
CA TRP A 270 7.20 -19.38 -11.64
C TRP A 270 6.29 -20.16 -10.68
N GLY A 271 5.79 -21.33 -11.09
CA GLY A 271 4.94 -22.20 -10.26
C GLY A 271 3.52 -21.63 -10.07
N ASP A 272 2.66 -22.38 -9.37
CA ASP A 272 1.24 -22.08 -9.15
C ASP A 272 1.00 -20.89 -8.19
N PHE A 273 1.79 -19.82 -8.26
CA PHE A 273 1.46 -18.56 -7.57
C PHE A 273 0.28 -17.89 -8.27
N LEU A 274 -0.93 -18.31 -7.89
CA LEU A 274 -2.22 -17.87 -8.42
C LEU A 274 -2.35 -16.34 -8.48
N TYR A 275 -1.69 -15.62 -7.57
CA TYR A 275 -1.64 -14.16 -7.56
C TYR A 275 -0.99 -13.57 -8.82
N PHE A 276 0.20 -14.04 -9.20
CA PHE A 276 0.92 -13.51 -10.36
C PHE A 276 0.23 -13.85 -11.67
N GLU A 277 -0.32 -15.05 -11.76
CA GLU A 277 -1.15 -15.42 -12.90
C GLU A 277 -2.38 -14.52 -13.01
N GLY A 278 -3.06 -14.24 -11.90
CA GLY A 278 -4.22 -13.36 -11.85
C GLY A 278 -3.92 -11.94 -12.34
N ILE A 279 -2.90 -11.28 -11.77
CA ILE A 279 -2.53 -9.91 -12.20
C ILE A 279 -2.00 -9.87 -13.63
N SER A 280 -1.34 -10.94 -14.10
CA SER A 280 -0.85 -11.04 -15.48
C SER A 280 -2.01 -11.14 -16.47
N LYS A 281 -3.03 -11.93 -16.15
CA LYS A 281 -4.25 -12.02 -16.97
C LYS A 281 -4.98 -10.68 -17.02
N ALA A 282 -5.10 -9.99 -15.88
CA ALA A 282 -5.67 -8.64 -15.84
C ALA A 282 -4.84 -7.65 -16.70
N TYR A 283 -3.51 -7.68 -16.59
CA TYR A 283 -2.61 -6.87 -17.42
C TYR A 283 -2.86 -7.05 -18.92
N LEU A 284 -3.03 -8.29 -19.40
CA LEU A 284 -3.28 -8.56 -20.82
C LEU A 284 -4.60 -7.96 -21.33
N VAL A 285 -5.55 -7.69 -20.43
CA VAL A 285 -6.83 -7.03 -20.72
C VAL A 285 -6.73 -5.52 -20.58
N ASP A 286 -6.11 -5.04 -19.50
CA ASP A 286 -6.14 -3.63 -19.12
C ASP A 286 -5.07 -2.79 -19.82
N LYS A 287 -3.86 -3.34 -20.05
CA LYS A 287 -2.74 -2.60 -20.66
C LYS A 287 -3.09 -2.00 -22.04
N PRO A 288 -3.76 -2.72 -22.96
CA PRO A 288 -4.19 -2.12 -24.22
C PRO A 288 -5.15 -0.93 -24.07
N ASN A 289 -5.80 -0.81 -22.91
CA ASN A 289 -6.77 0.23 -22.58
C ASN A 289 -6.22 1.27 -21.58
N GLU A 290 -4.91 1.25 -21.29
CA GLU A 290 -4.29 2.07 -20.24
C GLU A 290 -4.63 3.55 -20.39
N ARG A 291 -4.53 4.07 -21.61
CA ARG A 291 -4.81 5.48 -21.90
C ARG A 291 -6.25 5.86 -21.54
N GLN A 292 -7.23 5.05 -21.92
CA GLN A 292 -8.65 5.32 -21.61
C GLN A 292 -8.92 5.22 -20.10
N ILE A 293 -8.23 4.31 -19.41
CA ILE A 293 -8.34 4.17 -17.95
C ILE A 293 -7.76 5.41 -17.27
N VAL A 294 -6.60 5.92 -17.72
CA VAL A 294 -6.01 7.17 -17.21
C VAL A 294 -6.93 8.36 -17.46
N GLU A 295 -7.44 8.53 -18.68
CA GLU A 295 -8.38 9.61 -19.04
C GLU A 295 -9.68 9.53 -18.21
N TYR A 296 -10.14 8.31 -17.87
CA TYR A 296 -11.27 8.13 -16.94
C TYR A 296 -10.91 8.60 -15.53
N ILE A 297 -9.74 8.20 -15.00
CA ILE A 297 -9.30 8.57 -13.66
C ILE A 297 -9.17 10.10 -13.54
N GLU A 298 -8.56 10.75 -14.52
CA GLU A 298 -8.38 12.21 -14.55
C GLU A 298 -9.73 12.93 -14.57
N ARG A 299 -10.64 12.52 -15.46
CA ARG A 299 -11.98 13.09 -15.54
C ARG A 299 -12.79 12.89 -14.25
N GLU A 300 -12.75 11.69 -13.67
CA GLU A 300 -13.46 11.44 -12.41
C GLU A 300 -12.83 12.19 -11.25
N ALA A 301 -11.50 12.35 -11.21
CA ALA A 301 -10.83 13.17 -10.21
C ALA A 301 -11.29 14.64 -10.30
N GLU A 302 -11.40 15.20 -11.51
CA GLU A 302 -11.95 16.54 -11.73
C GLU A 302 -13.42 16.63 -11.31
N ARG A 303 -14.25 15.62 -11.66
CA ARG A 303 -15.67 15.59 -11.27
C ARG A 303 -15.82 15.55 -9.75
N LEU A 304 -15.09 14.67 -9.09
CA LEU A 304 -15.09 14.48 -7.64
C LEU A 304 -14.58 15.73 -6.90
N ALA A 305 -13.58 16.43 -7.45
CA ALA A 305 -13.09 17.69 -6.90
C ALA A 305 -14.12 18.84 -6.98
N ASN A 306 -15.02 18.80 -7.97
CA ASN A 306 -16.02 19.84 -8.20
C ASN A 306 -17.38 19.56 -7.51
N GLY A 307 -17.51 18.46 -6.77
CA GLY A 307 -18.74 18.10 -6.04
C GLY A 307 -19.97 17.91 -6.93
N LYS A 308 -19.79 17.47 -8.19
CA LYS A 308 -20.86 17.27 -9.18
C LYS A 308 -21.09 15.81 -9.55
#